data_AF-A0A8X6H0H6-F1
#
_entry.id   AF-A0A8X6H0H6-F1
#
_cell.length_a   1.000
_cell.length_b   1.000
_cell.length_c   1.000
_cell.angle_alpha   90.00
_cell.angle_beta   90.00
_cell.angle_gamma   90.00
#
_symmetry.space_group_name_H-M   'P 1'
#
loop_
_entity.id
_entity.type
_entity.pdbx_description
1 polymer ?
#
loop_
_entity_poly.entity_id
_entity_poly.type
_entity_poly.pdbx_seq_one_letter_code
_entity_poly.pdbx_strand_id
1 'polypeptide(L)'
;MDEMKENNSHATKDVSKIVTGDTGSNVVKVTNTDGTFSSSPNLENIRQIQLNFVKERNWEQYHQPRNLLLALVGEVGELAELFEWRGEVKEGLPDWTEEDKEHLGQELSDVLLYLIRLSEKCHIDLPAAVLKKISMNAEKYPVSKVWGSNKKYSEYEDSS
;
A
#
# COMPACT_ATOMS: atom_id res chain seq x y z
N MET A 1 -29.37 -30.44 38.15
CA MET A 1 -28.07 -30.61 37.45
C MET A 1 -28.32 -30.11 36.03
N ASP A 2 -28.61 -28.84 35.78
CA ASP A 2 -28.00 -27.58 36.22
C ASP A 2 -26.47 -27.54 36.13
N GLU A 3 -26.04 -26.62 35.24
CA GLU A 3 -24.73 -26.00 35.07
C GLU A 3 -23.60 -26.82 34.43
N MET A 4 -23.31 -26.51 33.16
CA MET A 4 -22.10 -25.76 32.78
C MET A 4 -22.16 -25.42 31.28
N LYS A 5 -22.75 -24.26 30.96
CA LYS A 5 -22.47 -23.56 29.70
C LYS A 5 -21.22 -22.72 29.96
N GLU A 6 -20.07 -23.22 29.54
CA GLU A 6 -18.82 -22.49 29.71
C GLU A 6 -18.70 -21.42 28.61
N ASN A 7 -18.72 -20.17 29.07
CA ASN A 7 -18.62 -18.95 28.29
C ASN A 7 -17.27 -18.86 27.58
N ASN A 8 -17.25 -19.01 26.25
CA ASN A 8 -16.14 -18.52 25.44
C ASN A 8 -16.55 -17.21 24.77
N SER A 9 -16.58 -16.13 25.57
CA SER A 9 -16.68 -14.76 25.07
C SER A 9 -15.32 -14.39 24.47
N HIS A 10 -15.08 -14.80 23.22
CA HIS A 10 -14.09 -14.14 22.38
C HIS A 10 -14.63 -12.75 22.07
N ALA A 11 -14.21 -11.77 22.86
CA ALA A 11 -14.37 -10.36 22.53
C ALA A 11 -13.61 -10.09 21.23
N THR A 12 -14.29 -10.25 20.09
CA THR A 12 -13.86 -9.72 18.81
C THR A 12 -13.74 -8.21 19.00
N LYS A 13 -12.50 -7.69 19.06
CA LYS A 13 -12.31 -6.25 18.90
C LYS A 13 -12.75 -5.94 17.48
N ASP A 14 -13.87 -5.25 17.37
CA ASP A 14 -14.45 -4.84 16.10
C ASP A 14 -13.40 -4.00 15.34
N VAL A 15 -12.89 -4.54 14.22
CA VAL A 15 -11.85 -3.89 13.41
C VAL A 15 -12.29 -2.48 12.97
N SER A 16 -13.60 -2.27 12.85
CA SER A 16 -14.18 -0.95 12.61
C SER A 16 -13.69 0.11 13.61
N LYS A 17 -13.45 -0.25 14.89
CA LYS A 17 -12.94 0.66 15.92
C LYS A 17 -11.45 0.98 15.80
N ILE A 18 -10.66 0.16 15.10
CA ILE A 18 -9.23 0.39 14.87
C ILE A 18 -9.03 1.37 13.71
N VAL A 19 -9.96 1.37 12.75
CA VAL A 19 -9.99 2.30 11.61
C VAL A 19 -10.60 3.65 11.98
N THR A 20 -11.49 3.69 12.97
CA THR A 20 -12.08 4.95 13.47
C THR A 20 -11.30 5.51 14.66
N GLY A 21 -10.56 6.60 14.46
CA GLY A 21 -10.29 7.51 15.58
C GLY A 21 -11.63 8.00 16.14
N ASP A 22 -11.88 7.73 17.42
CA ASP A 22 -12.98 8.08 18.37
C ASP A 22 -14.19 8.94 17.92
N THR A 23 -14.65 8.81 16.68
CA THR A 23 -15.81 9.55 16.14
C THR A 23 -16.58 8.59 15.25
N GLY A 24 -17.77 8.20 15.72
CA GLY A 24 -18.70 7.38 14.94
C GLY A 24 -18.97 8.03 13.59
N SER A 25 -18.88 7.24 12.53
CA SER A 25 -19.13 7.62 11.13
C SER A 25 -18.38 8.86 10.65
N ASN A 26 -17.17 8.67 10.13
CA ASN A 26 -16.65 9.52 9.06
C ASN A 26 -15.88 8.65 8.07
N VAL A 27 -16.37 8.62 6.83
CA VAL A 27 -15.62 8.13 5.67
C VAL A 27 -14.30 8.90 5.65
N VAL A 28 -13.17 8.20 5.78
CA VAL A 28 -11.85 8.83 5.63
C VAL A 28 -11.80 9.38 4.21
N LYS A 29 -11.74 10.71 4.06
CA LYS A 29 -11.54 11.31 2.74
C LYS A 29 -10.19 10.86 2.21
N VAL A 30 -10.20 10.10 1.12
CA VAL A 30 -9.02 9.51 0.48
C VAL A 30 -8.24 10.56 -0.34
N THR A 31 -8.86 11.70 -0.67
CA THR A 31 -8.26 12.74 -1.52
C THR A 31 -7.74 13.93 -0.70
N ASN A 32 -6.51 14.34 -0.99
CA ASN A 32 -5.91 15.59 -0.50
C ASN A 32 -5.53 16.48 -1.68
N THR A 33 -5.89 17.76 -1.62
CA THR A 33 -5.82 18.67 -2.78
C THR A 33 -4.42 19.24 -3.05
N ASP A 34 -3.50 19.10 -2.09
CA ASP A 34 -2.13 19.61 -2.18
C ASP A 34 -1.07 18.53 -2.51
N GLY A 35 -1.52 17.29 -2.77
CA GLY A 35 -0.65 16.17 -3.08
C GLY A 35 0.16 15.62 -1.90
N THR A 36 -0.12 16.08 -0.67
CA THR A 36 0.54 15.56 0.54
C THR A 36 -0.21 14.37 1.14
N PHE A 37 0.53 13.46 1.79
CA PHE A 37 -0.04 12.34 2.53
C PHE A 37 -0.31 12.69 3.99
N SER A 38 -1.31 12.06 4.58
CA SER A 38 -1.51 12.05 6.02
C SER A 38 -0.24 11.56 6.74
N SER A 39 0.09 12.18 7.87
CA SER A 39 1.28 11.82 8.67
C SER A 39 1.17 10.46 9.36
N SER A 40 -0.03 9.90 9.42
CA SER A 40 -0.32 8.57 9.97
C SER A 40 -1.53 7.95 9.25
N PRO A 41 -1.67 6.61 9.22
CA PRO A 41 -0.72 5.61 9.75
C PRO A 41 0.57 5.49 8.91
N ASN A 42 1.70 5.15 9.54
CA ASN A 42 2.94 4.82 8.82
C ASN A 42 2.97 3.32 8.41
N LEU A 43 3.99 2.88 7.66
CA LEU A 43 4.10 1.50 7.18
C LEU A 43 4.05 0.44 8.29
N GLU A 44 4.66 0.70 9.45
CA GLU A 44 4.62 -0.23 10.58
C GLU A 44 3.24 -0.26 11.24
N ASN A 45 2.56 0.89 11.32
CA ASN A 45 1.17 0.94 11.78
C ASN A 45 0.27 0.11 10.85
N ILE A 46 0.41 0.28 9.53
CA ILE A 46 -0.38 -0.46 8.53
C ILE A 46 -0.09 -1.97 8.63
N ARG A 47 1.20 -2.37 8.69
CA ARG A 47 1.60 -3.77 8.86
C ARG A 47 0.92 -4.39 10.08
N GLN A 48 0.90 -3.68 11.21
CA GLN A 48 0.32 -4.21 12.44
C GLN A 48 -1.21 -4.29 12.41
N ILE A 49 -1.88 -3.29 11.82
CA ILE A 49 -3.34 -3.32 11.61
C ILE A 49 -3.70 -4.53 10.73
N GLN A 50 -2.98 -4.72 9.62
CA GLN A 50 -3.20 -5.84 8.70
C GLN A 50 -2.92 -7.20 9.37
N LEU A 51 -1.83 -7.31 10.13
CA LEU A 51 -1.50 -8.55 10.87
C LEU A 51 -2.63 -8.94 11.83
N ASN A 52 -3.18 -7.97 12.56
CA ASN A 52 -4.29 -8.22 13.48
C ASN A 52 -5.53 -8.69 12.71
N PHE A 53 -5.89 -8.01 11.63
CA PHE A 53 -7.02 -8.38 10.76
C PHE A 53 -6.93 -9.82 10.23
N VAL A 54 -5.74 -10.22 9.78
CA VAL A 54 -5.46 -11.57 9.24
C VAL A 54 -5.48 -12.63 10.35
N LYS A 55 -4.93 -12.32 11.53
CA LYS A 55 -4.91 -13.24 12.68
C LYS A 55 -6.30 -13.55 13.20
N GLU A 56 -7.17 -12.55 13.32
CA GLU A 56 -8.55 -12.71 13.74
C GLU A 56 -9.35 -13.67 12.84
N ARG A 57 -8.95 -13.78 11.58
CA ARG A 57 -9.58 -14.66 10.58
C ARG A 57 -8.85 -15.99 10.39
N ASN A 58 -7.76 -16.22 11.12
CA ASN A 58 -6.87 -17.36 10.94
C ASN A 58 -6.41 -17.54 9.48
N TRP A 59 -6.22 -16.43 8.76
CA TRP A 59 -5.84 -16.44 7.34
C TRP A 59 -4.33 -16.54 7.11
N GLU A 60 -3.53 -16.44 8.18
CA GLU A 60 -2.07 -16.53 8.12
C GLU A 60 -1.57 -17.77 7.36
N GLN A 61 -2.29 -18.88 7.43
CA GLN A 61 -1.95 -20.14 6.75
C GLN A 61 -1.89 -20.01 5.22
N TYR A 62 -2.65 -19.08 4.62
CA TYR A 62 -2.70 -18.86 3.18
C TYR A 62 -1.64 -17.87 2.67
N HIS A 63 -1.01 -17.11 3.59
CA HIS A 63 -0.09 -16.01 3.30
C HIS A 63 1.35 -16.51 3.15
N GLN A 64 1.58 -17.42 2.22
CA GLN A 64 2.93 -17.82 1.80
C GLN A 64 3.51 -16.78 0.82
N PRO A 65 4.83 -16.52 0.82
CA PRO A 65 5.43 -15.48 -0.02
C PRO A 65 5.03 -15.54 -1.51
N ARG A 66 5.01 -16.73 -2.09
CA ARG A 66 4.57 -16.91 -3.49
C ARG A 66 3.11 -16.48 -3.71
N ASN A 67 2.22 -16.84 -2.80
CA ASN A 67 0.79 -16.53 -2.93
C ASN A 67 0.56 -15.03 -2.81
N LEU A 68 1.26 -14.37 -1.87
CA LEU A 68 1.22 -12.92 -1.70
C LEU A 68 1.76 -12.18 -2.92
N LEU A 69 2.83 -12.69 -3.55
CA LEU A 69 3.34 -12.13 -4.80
C LEU A 69 2.33 -12.27 -5.94
N LEU A 70 1.67 -13.41 -6.06
CA LEU A 70 0.65 -13.61 -7.10
C LEU A 70 -0.58 -12.72 -6.89
N ALA A 71 -1.02 -12.56 -5.64
CA ALA A 71 -2.09 -11.62 -5.31
C ALA A 71 -1.68 -10.18 -5.64
N LEU A 72 -0.48 -9.74 -5.25
CA LEU A 72 0.07 -8.44 -5.62
C LEU A 72 0.05 -8.20 -7.14
N VAL A 73 0.40 -9.21 -7.95
CA VAL A 73 0.33 -9.09 -9.42
C VAL A 73 -1.11 -8.92 -9.91
N GLY A 74 -2.08 -9.58 -9.27
CA GLY A 74 -3.50 -9.38 -9.52
C GLY A 74 -3.93 -7.94 -9.30
N GLU A 75 -3.65 -7.38 -8.13
CA GLU A 75 -4.03 -6.00 -7.79
C GLU A 75 -3.33 -4.96 -8.67
N VAL A 76 -2.10 -5.24 -9.13
CA VAL A 76 -1.44 -4.38 -10.13
C VAL A 76 -2.17 -4.44 -11.48
N GLY A 77 -2.77 -5.57 -11.81
CA GLY A 77 -3.64 -5.73 -12.98
C GLY A 77 -4.93 -4.91 -12.84
N GLU A 78 -5.64 -5.03 -11.72
CA GLU A 78 -6.87 -4.28 -11.42
C GLU A 78 -6.59 -2.76 -11.43
N LEU A 79 -5.48 -2.33 -10.81
CA LEU A 79 -5.01 -0.94 -10.90
C LEU A 79 -4.76 -0.50 -12.36
N ALA A 80 -4.21 -1.36 -13.21
CA ALA A 80 -3.95 -1.03 -14.60
C ALA A 80 -5.25 -0.92 -15.43
N GLU A 81 -6.25 -1.74 -15.14
CA GLU A 81 -7.57 -1.71 -15.81
C GLU A 81 -8.26 -0.34 -15.68
N LEU A 82 -8.05 0.37 -14.57
CA LEU A 82 -8.57 1.72 -14.37
C LEU A 82 -8.07 2.73 -15.42
N PHE A 83 -6.89 2.49 -15.99
CA PHE A 83 -6.24 3.35 -16.96
C PHE A 83 -6.29 2.81 -18.39
N GLU A 84 -6.56 1.52 -18.61
CA GLU A 84 -6.41 0.84 -19.91
C GLU A 84 -7.10 1.58 -21.08
N TRP A 85 -8.31 2.08 -20.84
CA TRP A 85 -9.14 2.74 -21.86
C TRP A 85 -9.16 4.27 -21.74
N ARG A 86 -8.35 4.83 -20.85
CA ARG A 86 -8.20 6.28 -20.71
C ARG A 86 -7.03 6.70 -21.59
N GLY A 87 -7.23 7.75 -22.40
CA GLY A 87 -6.16 8.34 -23.21
C GLY A 87 -5.10 9.01 -22.33
N GLU A 88 -4.65 10.21 -22.70
CA GLU A 88 -3.79 10.98 -21.80
C GLU A 88 -4.53 11.33 -20.50
N VAL A 89 -4.02 10.83 -19.36
CA VAL A 89 -4.55 11.12 -18.03
C VAL A 89 -3.79 12.29 -17.43
N LYS A 90 -4.52 13.37 -17.12
CA LYS A 90 -3.93 14.59 -16.54
C LYS A 90 -3.66 14.42 -15.04
N GLU A 91 -2.61 15.09 -14.57
CA GLU A 91 -2.33 15.23 -13.14
C GLU A 91 -3.55 15.78 -12.39
N GLY A 92 -3.79 15.25 -11.19
CA GLY A 92 -4.93 15.64 -10.35
C GLY A 92 -6.28 15.08 -10.80
N LEU A 93 -6.33 14.34 -11.92
CA LEU A 93 -7.52 13.62 -12.39
C LEU A 93 -8.78 14.51 -12.49
N PRO A 94 -8.72 15.69 -13.14
CA PRO A 94 -9.85 16.63 -13.20
C PRO A 94 -11.07 16.06 -13.95
N ASP A 95 -10.82 15.13 -14.87
CA ASP A 95 -11.81 14.50 -15.74
C ASP A 95 -12.36 13.19 -15.14
N TRP A 96 -11.98 12.84 -13.90
CA TRP A 96 -12.41 11.62 -13.19
C TRP A 96 -13.51 11.94 -12.18
N THR A 97 -14.46 11.02 -12.04
CA THR A 97 -15.50 11.11 -11.01
C THR A 97 -14.92 10.85 -9.62
N GLU A 98 -15.65 11.20 -8.56
CA GLU A 98 -15.21 10.86 -7.19
C GLU A 98 -15.21 9.35 -6.96
N GLU A 99 -16.13 8.61 -7.59
CA GLU A 99 -16.17 7.14 -7.57
C GLU A 99 -14.92 6.56 -8.26
N ASP A 100 -14.52 7.10 -9.42
CA ASP A 100 -13.28 6.68 -10.08
C ASP A 100 -12.05 6.89 -9.17
N LYS A 101 -11.99 8.01 -8.45
CA LYS A 101 -10.87 8.33 -7.53
C LYS A 101 -10.89 7.47 -6.28
N GLU A 102 -12.07 7.13 -5.78
CA GLU A 102 -12.23 6.20 -4.66
C GLU A 102 -11.77 4.80 -5.06
N HIS A 103 -12.19 4.31 -6.23
CA HIS A 103 -11.76 3.02 -6.77
C HIS A 103 -10.24 3.00 -7.01
N LEU A 104 -9.66 4.06 -7.59
CA LEU A 104 -8.20 4.20 -7.69
C LEU A 104 -7.52 4.12 -6.32
N GLY A 105 -8.10 4.74 -5.30
CA GLY A 105 -7.61 4.67 -3.93
C GLY A 105 -7.64 3.25 -3.36
N GLN A 106 -8.66 2.44 -3.70
CA GLN A 106 -8.77 1.04 -3.30
C GLN A 106 -7.65 0.21 -3.95
N GLU A 107 -7.51 0.25 -5.27
CA GLU A 107 -6.50 -0.54 -5.99
C GLU A 107 -5.05 -0.17 -5.59
N LEU A 108 -4.77 1.12 -5.41
CA LEU A 108 -3.47 1.56 -4.87
C LEU A 108 -3.22 1.01 -3.45
N SER A 109 -4.28 0.95 -2.63
CA SER A 109 -4.19 0.42 -1.27
C SER A 109 -3.95 -1.08 -1.27
N ASP A 110 -4.62 -1.84 -2.14
CA ASP A 110 -4.47 -3.30 -2.21
C ASP A 110 -3.06 -3.69 -2.67
N VAL A 111 -2.51 -3.01 -3.68
CA VAL A 111 -1.10 -3.15 -4.07
C VAL A 111 -0.16 -2.91 -2.87
N LEU A 112 -0.37 -1.82 -2.12
CA LEU A 112 0.45 -1.50 -0.95
C LEU A 112 0.32 -2.56 0.16
N LEU A 113 -0.89 -3.01 0.45
CA LEU A 113 -1.18 -3.97 1.50
C LEU A 113 -0.53 -5.33 1.21
N TYR A 114 -0.57 -5.82 -0.03
CA TYR A 114 0.15 -7.05 -0.37
C TYR A 114 1.67 -6.87 -0.36
N LEU A 115 2.18 -5.71 -0.78
CA LEU A 115 3.62 -5.43 -0.72
C LEU A 115 4.15 -5.41 0.72
N ILE A 116 3.43 -4.77 1.64
CA ILE A 116 3.76 -4.76 3.07
C ILE A 116 3.74 -6.19 3.62
N ARG A 117 2.68 -6.95 3.35
CA ARG A 117 2.54 -8.32 3.85
C ARG A 117 3.60 -9.28 3.30
N LEU A 118 3.94 -9.14 2.02
CA LEU A 118 5.03 -9.89 1.38
C LEU A 118 6.37 -9.56 2.04
N SER A 119 6.64 -8.27 2.27
CA SER A 119 7.86 -7.82 2.95
C SER A 119 7.97 -8.40 4.35
N GLU A 120 6.88 -8.38 5.12
CA GLU A 120 6.81 -9.00 6.45
C GLU A 120 7.11 -10.50 6.41
N LYS A 121 6.47 -11.26 5.51
CA LYS A 121 6.69 -12.72 5.38
C LYS A 121 8.09 -13.07 4.87
N CYS A 122 8.77 -12.14 4.21
CA CYS A 122 10.15 -12.27 3.79
C CYS A 122 11.17 -11.70 4.80
N HIS A 123 10.71 -11.16 5.93
CA HIS A 123 11.55 -10.50 6.94
C HIS A 123 12.38 -9.33 6.38
N ILE A 124 11.79 -8.56 5.47
CA ILE A 124 12.39 -7.36 4.89
C ILE A 124 11.85 -6.13 5.62
N ASP A 125 12.74 -5.35 6.23
CA ASP A 125 12.43 -3.99 6.68
C ASP A 125 12.23 -3.10 5.44
N LEU A 126 10.97 -2.97 5.02
CA LEU A 126 10.60 -2.25 3.81
C LEU A 126 10.97 -0.77 3.86
N PRO A 127 10.71 -0.01 4.95
CA PRO A 127 11.21 1.36 5.09
C PRO A 127 12.73 1.47 4.87
N ALA A 128 13.53 0.62 5.53
CA ALA A 128 14.98 0.65 5.37
C ALA A 128 15.43 0.27 3.94
N ALA A 129 14.76 -0.72 3.32
CA ALA A 129 15.04 -1.14 1.95
C ALA A 129 14.77 -0.01 0.94
N VAL A 130 13.68 0.76 1.12
CA VAL A 130 13.35 1.93 0.30
C VAL A 130 14.42 3.01 0.44
N LEU A 131 14.81 3.37 1.66
CA LEU A 131 15.87 4.37 1.90
C LEU A 131 17.19 3.97 1.24
N LYS A 132 17.59 2.70 1.39
CA LYS A 132 18.78 2.16 0.72
C LYS A 132 18.65 2.26 -0.80
N LYS A 133 17.48 1.92 -1.36
CA LYS A 133 17.26 1.98 -2.81
C LYS A 133 17.31 3.41 -3.36
N ILE A 134 16.79 4.39 -2.61
CA ILE A 134 16.89 5.82 -2.95
C ILE A 134 18.35 6.27 -2.97
N SER A 135 19.16 5.91 -1.95
CA SER A 135 20.60 6.22 -1.92
C SER A 135 21.32 5.65 -3.15
N MET A 136 21.07 4.38 -3.48
CA MET A 136 21.64 3.74 -4.67
C MET A 136 21.19 4.41 -5.98
N ASN A 137 19.94 4.89 -6.05
CA ASN A 137 19.45 5.62 -7.23
C ASN A 137 20.12 6.99 -7.36
N ALA A 138 20.37 7.71 -6.26
CA ALA A 138 21.06 8.99 -6.27
C ALA A 138 22.51 8.86 -6.78
N GLU A 139 23.21 7.79 -6.39
CA GLU A 139 24.54 7.47 -6.92
C GLU A 139 24.51 7.11 -8.42
N LYS A 140 23.48 6.38 -8.83
CA LYS A 140 23.30 5.91 -10.22
C LYS A 140 22.89 7.02 -11.19
N TYR A 141 22.20 8.05 -10.69
CA TYR A 141 21.68 9.17 -11.47
C TYR A 141 22.08 10.50 -10.81
N PRO A 142 23.37 10.88 -10.85
CA PRO A 142 23.84 12.10 -10.22
C PRO A 142 23.27 13.33 -10.93
N VAL A 143 22.86 14.35 -10.17
CA VAL A 143 22.20 15.58 -10.68
C VAL A 143 22.97 16.21 -11.84
N SER A 144 24.31 16.22 -11.77
CA SER A 144 25.19 16.77 -12.80
C SER A 144 25.09 16.07 -14.15
N LYS A 145 24.64 14.81 -14.20
CA LYS A 145 24.49 14.02 -15.44
C LYS A 145 23.04 13.93 -15.93
N VAL A 146 22.05 14.16 -15.05
CA VAL A 146 20.64 13.80 -15.33
C VAL A 146 19.66 14.98 -15.32
N TRP A 147 20.13 16.20 -15.03
CA TRP A 147 19.27 17.38 -15.01
C TRP A 147 18.57 17.59 -16.38
N GLY A 148 17.24 17.47 -16.39
CA GLY A 148 16.42 17.60 -17.61
C GLY A 148 16.51 16.40 -18.58
N SER A 149 17.06 15.26 -18.16
CA SER A 149 17.24 14.08 -19.03
C SER A 149 16.66 12.80 -18.39
N ASN A 150 15.85 12.07 -19.13
CA ASN A 150 15.32 10.75 -18.72
C ASN A 150 16.17 9.57 -19.23
N LYS A 151 17.37 9.85 -19.76
CA LYS A 151 18.27 8.82 -20.28
C LYS A 151 18.62 7.80 -19.21
N LYS A 152 18.75 6.53 -19.59
CA LYS A 152 19.23 5.52 -18.65
C LYS A 152 20.71 5.76 -18.34
N TYR A 153 21.15 5.39 -17.15
CA TYR A 153 22.55 5.50 -16.74
C TYR A 153 23.56 4.83 -17.69
N SER A 154 23.10 3.81 -18.44
CA SER A 154 23.86 3.12 -19.48
C SER A 154 24.11 3.98 -20.73
N GLU A 155 23.50 5.16 -20.82
CA GLU A 155 23.55 6.07 -21.97
C GLU A 155 24.28 7.38 -21.66
N TYR A 156 24.82 7.55 -20.45
CA TYR A 156 25.74 8.64 -20.15
C TYR A 156 27.14 8.22 -20.62
N GLU A 157 27.60 8.78 -21.74
CA GLU A 157 29.01 8.68 -22.09
C GLU A 157 29.85 9.33 -20.98
N ASP A 158 30.87 8.62 -20.51
CA ASP A 158 31.90 9.21 -19.66
C ASP A 158 32.64 10.24 -20.51
N SER A 159 32.25 11.50 -20.35
CA SER A 159 33.03 12.63 -20.84
C SER A 159 34.38 12.62 -20.12
N SER A 160 35.35 11.97 -20.78
CA SER A 160 36.78 12.01 -20.47
C SER A 160 37.37 13.35 -20.89
#